data_AF-A0A2A5DXW0-F1
#
_entry.id   AF-A0A2A5DXW0-F1
#
_cell.length_a   1.000
_cell.length_b   1.000
_cell.length_c   1.000
_cell.angle_alpha   90.00
_cell.angle_beta   90.00
_cell.angle_gamma   90.00
#
_symmetry.space_group_name_H-M   'P 1'
#
loop_
_entity.id
_entity.type
_entity.pdbx_description
1 polymer ?
#
loop_
_entity_poly.entity_id
_entity_poly.type
_entity_poly.pdbx_seq_one_letter_code
_entity_poly.pdbx_strand_id
1 'polypeptide(L)'
;MKNLMFFLLITLIINMTLSSEENKSIHKNKDFSITPLYDSDNQSGELIMMKLKTTNGFAPNVNVAIQSYAKSLEEYQALTVIQIAKLKLKVLKSEIKDNVLTLEYSGTMKKINFHWYANAYKKDNKMYLVTATSKETQWKTVSKKLTDCVNSFKLNKNK
;
A
#
# COMPACT_ATOMS: atom_id res chain seq x y z
N MET A 1 -39.71 27.94 -55.70
CA MET A 1 -39.17 26.64 -56.17
C MET A 1 -38.34 26.02 -55.06
N LYS A 2 -38.73 24.81 -54.65
CA LYS A 2 -37.92 23.71 -54.08
C LYS A 2 -36.94 24.01 -52.94
N ASN A 3 -37.28 23.43 -51.77
CA ASN A 3 -36.43 22.63 -50.87
C ASN A 3 -35.18 23.34 -50.29
N LEU A 4 -34.76 23.18 -49.04
CA LEU A 4 -34.74 21.97 -48.25
C LEU A 4 -34.37 22.39 -46.82
N MET A 5 -35.10 21.83 -45.88
CA MET A 5 -34.86 21.86 -44.45
C MET A 5 -33.47 21.28 -44.12
N PHE A 6 -32.61 22.07 -43.47
CA PHE A 6 -31.48 21.56 -42.69
C PHE A 6 -31.30 22.45 -41.45
N PHE A 7 -32.07 22.13 -40.40
CA PHE A 7 -31.77 22.59 -39.05
C PHE A 7 -30.57 21.76 -38.55
N LEU A 8 -29.36 22.29 -38.68
CA LEU A 8 -28.18 21.72 -38.02
C LEU A 8 -28.07 22.34 -36.62
N LEU A 9 -28.79 21.73 -35.67
CA LEU A 9 -28.69 22.01 -34.26
C LEU A 9 -27.37 21.43 -33.74
N ILE A 10 -26.27 22.19 -33.83
CA ILE A 10 -25.02 21.85 -33.13
C ILE A 10 -25.11 22.43 -31.71
N THR A 11 -25.76 21.69 -30.82
CA THR A 11 -25.60 21.88 -29.38
C THR A 11 -24.27 21.27 -28.95
N LEU A 12 -23.25 22.12 -28.83
CA LEU A 12 -21.95 21.79 -28.25
C LEU A 12 -22.13 21.64 -26.73
N ILE A 13 -22.50 20.45 -26.28
CA ILE A 13 -22.46 20.08 -24.86
C ILE A 13 -20.99 19.80 -24.52
N ILE A 14 -20.30 20.81 -23.98
CA ILE A 14 -19.04 20.60 -23.26
C ILE A 14 -19.43 19.86 -21.98
N ASN A 15 -19.44 18.53 -22.04
CA ASN A 15 -19.46 17.72 -20.85
C ASN A 15 -18.18 17.99 -20.09
N MET A 16 -18.32 18.66 -18.95
CA MET A 16 -17.34 18.61 -17.87
C MET A 16 -16.90 17.16 -17.71
N THR A 17 -15.62 16.90 -17.88
CA THR A 17 -15.02 15.69 -17.35
C THR A 17 -15.25 15.70 -15.84
N LEU A 18 -16.31 15.01 -15.39
CA LEU A 18 -16.30 14.40 -14.08
C LEU A 18 -15.07 13.48 -14.09
N SER A 19 -13.99 13.96 -13.50
CA SER A 19 -13.01 13.06 -12.91
C SER A 19 -13.80 12.20 -11.94
N SER A 20 -14.11 10.96 -12.32
CA SER A 20 -14.49 9.97 -11.34
C SER A 20 -13.24 9.77 -10.48
N GLU A 21 -13.20 10.43 -9.32
CA GLU A 21 -12.45 9.86 -8.23
C GLU A 21 -13.01 8.45 -8.07
N GLU A 22 -12.23 7.45 -8.51
CA GLU A 22 -12.47 6.06 -8.11
C GLU A 22 -12.67 6.11 -6.59
N ASN A 23 -13.90 5.87 -6.14
CA ASN A 23 -14.21 5.68 -4.72
C ASN A 23 -13.51 4.38 -4.30
N LYS A 24 -12.19 4.44 -4.12
CA LYS A 24 -11.43 3.35 -3.55
C LYS A 24 -11.96 3.19 -2.14
N SER A 25 -12.46 2.00 -1.83
CA SER A 25 -12.89 1.66 -0.49
C SER A 25 -11.78 2.01 0.51
N ILE A 26 -12.13 2.56 1.67
CA ILE A 26 -11.17 2.84 2.73
C ILE A 26 -11.50 1.91 3.87
N HIS A 27 -10.59 1.01 4.23
CA HIS A 27 -10.71 0.28 5.48
C HIS A 27 -10.32 1.21 6.63
N LYS A 28 -11.15 1.27 7.67
CA LYS A 28 -10.92 2.09 8.85
C LYS A 28 -11.37 1.36 10.10
N ASN A 29 -10.48 1.29 11.09
CA ASN A 29 -10.83 0.89 12.45
C ASN A 29 -10.57 2.08 13.40
N LYS A 30 -10.56 1.84 14.73
CA LYS A 30 -10.29 2.90 15.71
C LYS A 30 -8.85 3.45 15.64
N ASP A 31 -7.88 2.63 15.27
CA ASP A 31 -6.45 2.94 15.36
C ASP A 31 -5.89 3.52 14.06
N PHE A 32 -6.36 3.04 12.91
CA PHE A 32 -5.84 3.42 11.60
C PHE A 32 -6.88 3.36 10.47
N SER A 33 -6.48 3.86 9.30
CA SER A 33 -7.13 3.67 8.01
C SER A 33 -6.12 3.26 6.94
N ILE A 34 -6.57 2.53 5.93
CA ILE A 34 -5.75 2.08 4.78
C ILE A 34 -6.66 1.82 3.57
N THR A 35 -6.22 2.21 2.38
CA THR A 35 -6.86 1.84 1.11
C THR A 35 -6.47 0.39 0.78
N PRO A 36 -7.43 -0.53 0.58
CA PRO A 36 -7.14 -1.93 0.36
C PRO A 36 -6.57 -2.21 -1.03
N LEU A 37 -6.06 -3.43 -1.21
CA LEU A 37 -5.52 -3.92 -2.49
C LEU A 37 -6.60 -4.27 -3.53
N TYR A 38 -7.88 -4.13 -3.21
CA TYR A 38 -8.99 -4.54 -4.07
C TYR A 38 -10.06 -3.45 -4.08
N ASP A 39 -10.74 -3.32 -5.21
CA ASP A 39 -11.65 -2.20 -5.47
C ASP A 39 -13.07 -2.45 -4.93
N SER A 40 -13.32 -3.60 -4.28
CA SER A 40 -14.65 -4.00 -3.78
C SER A 40 -14.75 -3.95 -2.25
N ASP A 41 -15.88 -3.48 -1.72
CA ASP A 41 -16.23 -3.45 -0.28
C ASP A 41 -16.50 -4.83 0.35
N ASN A 42 -16.41 -5.92 -0.42
CA ASN A 42 -16.85 -7.26 -0.01
C ASN A 42 -15.92 -8.02 0.97
N GLN A 43 -15.03 -7.33 1.68
CA GLN A 43 -14.30 -7.95 2.80
C GLN A 43 -14.71 -7.32 4.12
N SER A 44 -15.76 -7.91 4.71
CA SER A 44 -16.03 -7.76 6.14
C SER A 44 -14.93 -8.47 6.95
N GLY A 45 -14.14 -7.71 7.69
CA GLY A 45 -13.12 -8.25 8.60
C GLY A 45 -12.22 -7.17 9.21
N GLU A 46 -11.66 -7.42 10.39
CA GLU A 46 -10.62 -6.61 11.01
C GLU A 46 -9.29 -6.87 10.27
N LEU A 47 -8.87 -5.99 9.35
CA LEU A 47 -7.80 -6.32 8.40
C LEU A 47 -6.39 -6.31 9.02
N ILE A 48 -5.70 -7.45 8.92
CA ILE A 48 -4.26 -7.64 9.18
C ILE A 48 -3.57 -8.48 8.07
N MET A 49 -4.22 -8.77 6.92
CA MET A 49 -3.53 -9.18 5.67
C MET A 49 -4.45 -9.06 4.46
N MET A 50 -3.98 -8.42 3.39
CA MET A 50 -4.67 -8.26 2.10
C MET A 50 -3.83 -8.90 1.01
N LYS A 51 -4.45 -9.62 0.06
CA LYS A 51 -3.74 -10.36 -0.98
C LYS A 51 -4.25 -9.99 -2.37
N LEU A 52 -3.34 -9.84 -3.33
CA LEU A 52 -3.64 -9.87 -4.76
C LEU A 52 -3.87 -11.32 -5.22
N LYS A 53 -4.40 -11.47 -6.43
CA LYS A 53 -4.56 -12.78 -7.08
C LYS A 53 -3.22 -13.50 -7.15
N THR A 54 -3.24 -14.80 -6.83
CA THR A 54 -2.07 -15.68 -6.99
C THR A 54 -1.64 -15.71 -8.44
N THR A 55 -0.37 -15.40 -8.68
CA THR A 55 0.31 -15.61 -9.96
C THR A 55 1.64 -16.30 -9.68
N ASN A 56 2.10 -17.20 -10.56
CA ASN A 56 3.36 -17.92 -10.38
C ASN A 56 3.52 -18.58 -8.99
N GLY A 57 2.45 -19.14 -8.44
CA GLY A 57 2.46 -19.83 -7.15
C GLY A 57 2.69 -18.93 -5.92
N PHE A 58 2.48 -17.62 -6.01
CA PHE A 58 2.48 -16.72 -4.85
C PHE A 58 1.44 -15.62 -5.00
N ALA A 59 0.79 -15.27 -3.89
CA ALA A 59 -0.13 -14.15 -3.80
C ALA A 59 0.60 -12.95 -3.17
N PRO A 60 0.98 -11.93 -3.97
CA PRO A 60 1.51 -10.69 -3.43
C PRO A 60 0.53 -10.09 -2.43
N ASN A 61 1.04 -9.53 -1.34
CA ASN A 61 0.19 -9.16 -0.22
C ASN A 61 0.72 -7.93 0.53
N VAL A 62 -0.18 -7.29 1.27
CA VAL A 62 0.12 -6.25 2.26
C VAL A 62 -0.40 -6.71 3.61
N ASN A 63 0.42 -6.65 4.65
CA ASN A 63 0.02 -6.96 6.03
C ASN A 63 0.30 -5.78 6.97
N VAL A 64 -0.48 -5.66 8.05
CA VAL A 64 -0.27 -4.66 9.11
C VAL A 64 0.06 -5.38 10.40
N ALA A 65 1.32 -5.39 10.82
CA ALA A 65 1.73 -5.96 12.11
C ALA A 65 1.79 -4.86 13.18
N ILE A 66 1.15 -5.09 14.32
CA ILE A 66 1.20 -4.17 15.48
C ILE A 66 2.08 -4.81 16.55
N GLN A 67 3.12 -4.09 16.99
CA GLN A 67 4.11 -4.59 17.94
C GLN A 67 4.22 -3.63 19.14
N SER A 68 4.27 -4.17 20.35
CA SER A 68 4.64 -3.37 21.52
C SER A 68 6.10 -2.94 21.40
N TYR A 69 6.34 -1.64 21.44
CA TYR A 69 7.67 -1.05 21.26
C TYR A 69 7.71 0.36 21.86
N ALA A 70 8.36 0.49 23.02
CA ALA A 70 8.45 1.77 23.74
C ALA A 70 9.56 2.69 23.19
N LYS A 71 10.58 2.11 22.55
CA LYS A 71 11.78 2.77 22.01
C LYS A 71 11.51 3.63 20.77
N SER A 72 12.42 4.51 20.40
CA SER A 72 12.22 5.49 19.31
C SER A 72 12.12 4.86 17.91
N LEU A 73 11.65 5.63 16.92
CA LEU A 73 11.57 5.14 15.53
C LEU A 73 12.97 4.86 14.94
N GLU A 74 13.98 5.64 15.34
CA GLU A 74 15.39 5.48 14.96
C GLU A 74 15.98 4.20 15.57
N GLU A 75 15.67 3.91 16.84
CA GLU A 75 16.04 2.64 17.47
C GLU A 75 15.36 1.45 16.76
N TYR A 76 14.11 1.63 16.32
CA TYR A 76 13.39 0.62 15.55
C TYR A 76 14.08 0.39 14.20
N GLN A 77 14.41 1.45 13.47
CA GLN A 77 15.14 1.39 12.21
C GLN A 77 16.46 0.63 12.37
N ALA A 78 17.28 1.01 13.35
CA ALA A 78 18.57 0.38 13.59
C ALA A 78 18.42 -1.13 13.88
N LEU A 79 17.46 -1.49 14.74
CA LEU A 79 17.17 -2.89 15.06
C LEU A 79 16.69 -3.66 13.83
N THR A 80 15.78 -3.10 13.05
CA THR A 80 15.22 -3.75 11.86
C THR A 80 16.30 -3.96 10.79
N VAL A 81 17.17 -2.99 10.54
CA VAL A 81 18.29 -3.13 9.60
C VAL A 81 19.23 -4.27 10.02
N ILE A 82 19.56 -4.36 11.32
CA ILE A 82 20.36 -5.46 11.86
C ILE A 82 19.66 -6.81 11.64
N GLN A 83 18.34 -6.89 11.85
CA GLN A 83 17.57 -8.11 11.63
C GLN A 83 17.54 -8.53 10.15
N ILE A 84 17.33 -7.58 9.23
CA ILE A 84 17.37 -7.81 7.77
C ILE A 84 18.75 -8.36 7.37
N ALA A 85 19.82 -7.76 7.89
CA ALA A 85 21.19 -8.21 7.63
C ALA A 85 21.46 -9.62 8.19
N LYS A 86 20.97 -9.94 9.41
CA LYS A 86 21.07 -11.29 10.00
C LYS A 86 20.38 -12.37 9.15
N LEU A 87 19.31 -11.99 8.44
CA LEU A 87 18.62 -12.84 7.49
C LEU A 87 19.32 -12.92 6.12
N LYS A 88 20.48 -12.26 5.96
CA LYS A 88 21.23 -12.14 4.69
C LYS A 88 20.40 -11.53 3.56
N LEU A 89 19.46 -10.66 3.91
CA LEU A 89 18.67 -9.88 2.97
C LEU A 89 19.38 -8.55 2.69
N LYS A 90 19.15 -8.00 1.50
CA LYS A 90 19.73 -6.73 1.06
C LYS A 90 18.78 -5.59 1.36
N VAL A 91 19.21 -4.62 2.15
CA VAL A 91 18.51 -3.33 2.29
C VAL A 91 18.72 -2.51 1.02
N LEU A 92 17.63 -2.09 0.40
CA LEU A 92 17.60 -1.20 -0.77
C LEU A 92 17.32 0.24 -0.37
N LYS A 93 16.48 0.44 0.66
CA LYS A 93 16.12 1.75 1.22
C LYS A 93 15.86 1.63 2.73
N SER A 94 16.29 2.64 3.48
CA SER A 94 16.00 2.80 4.90
C SER A 94 16.09 4.28 5.27
N GLU A 95 14.94 4.94 5.38
CA GLU A 95 14.89 6.37 5.68
C GLU A 95 13.74 6.70 6.63
N ILE A 96 13.95 7.67 7.52
CA ILE A 96 12.88 8.28 8.30
C ILE A 96 12.57 9.64 7.70
N LYS A 97 11.31 9.85 7.33
CA LYS A 97 10.80 11.12 6.84
C LYS A 97 9.40 11.33 7.39
N ASP A 98 9.10 12.55 7.85
CA ASP A 98 7.78 12.92 8.38
C ASP A 98 7.27 11.95 9.47
N ASN A 99 8.17 11.49 10.34
CA ASN A 99 7.92 10.51 11.41
C ASN A 99 7.43 9.13 10.92
N VAL A 100 7.81 8.76 9.68
CA VAL A 100 7.55 7.44 9.09
C VAL A 100 8.88 6.84 8.65
N LEU A 101 9.15 5.62 9.09
CA LEU A 101 10.27 4.84 8.58
C LEU A 101 9.84 4.12 7.31
N THR A 102 10.48 4.41 6.19
CA THR A 102 10.32 3.66 4.93
C THR A 102 11.50 2.70 4.76
N LEU A 103 11.18 1.43 4.53
CA LEU A 103 12.12 0.35 4.26
C LEU A 103 11.81 -0.29 2.92
N GLU A 104 12.84 -0.56 2.13
CA GLU A 104 12.75 -1.42 0.95
C GLU A 104 13.92 -2.41 1.03
N TYR A 105 13.64 -3.69 0.81
CA TYR A 105 14.66 -4.73 0.90
C TYR A 105 14.26 -5.95 0.07
N SER A 106 15.25 -6.75 -0.30
CA SER A 106 15.04 -7.94 -1.13
C SER A 106 16.00 -9.07 -0.74
N GLY A 107 15.67 -10.28 -1.17
CA GLY A 107 16.56 -11.42 -0.99
C GLY A 107 15.84 -12.76 -1.00
N THR A 108 16.60 -13.81 -0.72
CA THR A 108 16.11 -15.19 -0.82
C THR A 108 15.64 -15.70 0.54
N MET A 109 14.38 -16.11 0.63
CA MET A 109 13.85 -16.86 1.76
C MET A 109 13.19 -18.15 1.29
N LYS A 110 13.52 -19.28 1.92
CA LYS A 110 12.97 -20.61 1.54
C LYS A 110 13.11 -20.92 0.04
N LYS A 111 14.28 -20.60 -0.54
CA LYS A 111 14.61 -20.75 -1.97
C LYS A 111 13.78 -19.89 -2.93
N ILE A 112 13.06 -18.88 -2.43
CA ILE A 112 12.29 -17.95 -3.24
C ILE A 112 12.87 -16.54 -3.07
N ASN A 113 13.09 -15.85 -4.17
CA ASN A 113 13.50 -14.44 -4.16
C ASN A 113 12.27 -13.56 -3.99
N PHE A 114 12.29 -12.76 -2.93
CA PHE A 114 11.21 -11.85 -2.56
C PHE A 114 11.71 -10.41 -2.55
N HIS A 115 10.74 -9.52 -2.70
CA HIS A 115 10.87 -8.09 -2.57
C HIS A 115 9.88 -7.60 -1.51
N TRP A 116 10.34 -6.71 -0.65
CA TRP A 116 9.54 -6.08 0.39
C TRP A 116 9.66 -4.57 0.34
N TYR A 117 8.53 -3.92 0.57
CA TYR A 117 8.44 -2.48 0.85
C TYR A 117 7.59 -2.30 2.09
N ALA A 118 8.05 -1.50 3.04
CA ALA A 118 7.34 -1.32 4.29
C ALA A 118 7.41 0.11 4.81
N ASN A 119 6.32 0.55 5.44
CA ASN A 119 6.29 1.74 6.27
C ASN A 119 6.07 1.35 7.72
N ALA A 120 6.83 1.93 8.64
CA ALA A 120 6.63 1.77 10.07
C ALA A 120 6.22 3.11 10.71
N TYR A 121 5.16 3.07 11.52
CA TYR A 121 4.58 4.22 12.19
C TYR A 121 4.59 3.98 13.70
N LYS A 122 5.07 4.97 14.46
CA LYS A 122 5.02 4.92 15.92
C LYS A 122 3.78 5.65 16.45
N LYS A 123 3.05 5.01 17.36
CA LYS A 123 2.00 5.64 18.18
C LYS A 123 2.08 5.09 19.60
N ASP A 124 2.31 5.96 20.57
CA ASP A 124 2.53 5.59 21.97
C ASP A 124 3.64 4.52 22.09
N ASN A 125 3.38 3.43 22.81
CA ASN A 125 4.28 2.28 22.95
C ASN A 125 4.03 1.19 21.90
N LYS A 126 3.56 1.57 20.70
CA LYS A 126 3.29 0.63 19.61
C LYS A 126 3.95 1.07 18.31
N MET A 127 4.43 0.07 17.57
CA MET A 127 4.84 0.19 16.17
C MET A 127 3.84 -0.51 15.27
N TYR A 128 3.37 0.20 14.25
CA TYR A 128 2.52 -0.31 13.19
C TYR A 128 3.41 -0.48 11.96
N LEU A 129 3.71 -1.73 11.60
CA LEU A 129 4.52 -2.08 10.44
C LEU A 129 3.61 -2.56 9.31
N VAL A 130 3.56 -1.80 8.23
CA VAL A 130 2.77 -2.10 7.05
C VAL A 130 3.72 -2.60 5.97
N THR A 131 3.63 -3.87 5.61
CA THR A 131 4.60 -4.52 4.71
C THR A 131 3.92 -5.06 3.48
N ALA A 132 4.35 -4.60 2.31
CA ALA A 132 4.13 -5.24 1.03
C ALA A 132 5.15 -6.37 0.81
N THR A 133 4.70 -7.51 0.29
CA THR A 133 5.54 -8.64 -0.11
C THR A 133 5.14 -9.13 -1.49
N SER A 134 6.11 -9.33 -2.38
CA SER A 134 5.93 -10.10 -3.62
C SER A 134 7.16 -10.96 -3.92
N LYS A 135 7.04 -11.94 -4.82
CA LYS A 135 8.23 -12.48 -5.48
C LYS A 135 8.91 -11.37 -6.27
N GLU A 136 10.24 -11.43 -6.38
CA GLU A 136 11.01 -10.47 -7.19
C GLU A 136 10.52 -10.45 -8.64
N THR A 137 10.19 -11.62 -9.20
CA THR A 137 9.66 -11.76 -10.57
C THR A 137 8.28 -11.14 -10.78
N GLN A 138 7.55 -10.83 -9.71
CA GLN A 138 6.26 -10.14 -9.76
C GLN A 138 6.41 -8.64 -9.52
N TRP A 139 7.49 -8.20 -8.87
CA TRP A 139 7.60 -6.87 -8.27
C TRP A 139 7.36 -5.76 -9.29
N LYS A 140 8.02 -5.80 -10.45
CA LYS A 140 7.85 -4.79 -11.51
C LYS A 140 6.38 -4.59 -11.93
N THR A 141 5.56 -5.64 -11.88
CA THR A 141 4.16 -5.59 -12.30
C THR A 141 3.22 -5.13 -11.18
N VAL A 142 3.49 -5.54 -9.94
CA VAL A 142 2.55 -5.31 -8.82
C VAL A 142 3.01 -4.24 -7.82
N SER A 143 4.27 -3.80 -7.89
CA SER A 143 4.89 -2.92 -6.88
C SER A 143 4.08 -1.66 -6.69
N LYS A 144 3.68 -0.96 -7.76
CA LYS A 144 2.88 0.27 -7.65
C LYS A 144 1.61 0.05 -6.83
N LYS A 145 0.85 -1.01 -7.12
CA LYS A 145 -0.40 -1.29 -6.40
C LYS A 145 -0.14 -1.63 -4.93
N LEU A 146 0.93 -2.37 -4.66
CA LEU A 146 1.33 -2.72 -3.29
C LEU A 146 1.83 -1.50 -2.50
N THR A 147 2.71 -0.69 -3.09
CA THR A 147 3.28 0.49 -2.43
C THR A 147 2.24 1.59 -2.25
N ASP A 148 1.33 1.80 -3.20
CA ASP A 148 0.19 2.70 -3.04
C ASP A 148 -0.67 2.29 -1.83
N CYS A 149 -0.93 0.98 -1.65
CA CYS A 149 -1.65 0.47 -0.49
C CYS A 149 -0.88 0.72 0.82
N VAL A 150 0.42 0.39 0.87
CA VAL A 150 1.26 0.67 2.05
C VAL A 150 1.28 2.17 2.39
N ASN A 151 1.44 3.03 1.38
CA ASN A 151 1.53 4.48 1.54
C ASN A 151 0.19 5.14 1.88
N SER A 152 -0.94 4.46 1.64
CA SER A 152 -2.27 4.94 2.04
C SER A 152 -2.55 4.79 3.54
N PHE A 153 -1.70 4.05 4.27
CA PHE A 153 -1.89 3.84 5.71
C PHE A 153 -1.77 5.15 6.48
N LYS A 154 -2.74 5.40 7.36
CA LYS A 154 -2.76 6.56 8.25
C LYS A 154 -3.17 6.13 9.65
N LEU A 155 -2.40 6.54 10.65
CA LEU A 155 -2.83 6.46 12.05
C LEU A 155 -3.99 7.44 12.27
N ASN A 156 -5.04 6.98 12.91
CA ASN A 156 -6.12 7.86 13.34
C ASN A 156 -5.63 8.67 14.54
N LYS A 157 -5.94 9.98 14.52
CA LYS A 157 -5.82 10.82 15.71
C LYS A 157 -6.83 10.30 16.75
N ASN A 158 -6.40 10.10 17.99
CA ASN A 158 -7.35 9.92 19.07
C ASN A 158 -8.16 11.23 19.18
N LYS A 159 -9.48 11.11 19.32
CA LYS A 159 -10.29 12.24 19.81
C LYS A 159 -9.99 12.45 21.28
#